data_AF-A0AAV8ZG58-F1
#
_entry.id   AF-A0AAV8ZG58-F1
#
_cell.length_a   1.000
_cell.length_b   1.000
_cell.length_c   1.000
_cell.angle_alpha   90.00
_cell.angle_beta   90.00
_cell.angle_gamma   90.00
#
_symmetry.space_group_name_H-M   'P 1'
#
loop_
_entity.id
_entity.type
_entity.pdbx_description
1 polymer ?
#
loop_
_entity_poly.entity_id
_entity_poly.type
_entity_poly.pdbx_seq_one_letter_code
_entity_poly.pdbx_strand_id
1 'polypeptide(L)'
;MIHLQYLKLLSNSYTSNVFNSWLNALFNEITFQLIILLSAFLFICFGVPLMYCVVSIPLVIISMYVIIYGTVLMKAAQVMYDKKPLMCLVAEAYEPFFLYEKSESCWYKIISDDEIDSEEINIDGCQRKIIGTVAVMKHFQRDDWAWLFRLAVEKRYRRKGVGLKLIRSRSKLVSRKSV
;
A
#
# COMPACT_ATOMS: atom_id res chain seq x y z
N MET A 1 3.41 -17.63 -7.79
CA MET A 1 3.82 -17.21 -6.43
C MET A 1 4.05 -15.69 -6.33
N ILE A 2 4.86 -15.10 -7.24
CA ILE A 2 5.21 -13.66 -7.25
C ILE A 2 3.98 -12.73 -7.30
N HIS A 3 2.98 -13.04 -8.14
CA HIS A 3 1.75 -12.23 -8.26
C HIS A 3 0.97 -12.13 -6.93
N LEU A 4 1.01 -13.19 -6.10
CA LEU A 4 0.27 -13.26 -4.85
C LEU A 4 0.97 -12.46 -3.74
N GLN A 5 2.30 -12.50 -3.70
CA GLN A 5 3.11 -11.64 -2.83
C GLN A 5 2.99 -10.16 -3.20
N TYR A 6 2.94 -9.85 -4.51
CA TYR A 6 2.70 -8.51 -5.03
C TYR A 6 1.35 -7.93 -4.56
N LEU A 7 0.27 -8.69 -4.74
CA LEU A 7 -1.07 -8.29 -4.31
C LEU A 7 -1.12 -8.03 -2.80
N LYS A 8 -0.48 -8.90 -2.02
CA LYS A 8 -0.37 -8.79 -0.56
C LYS A 8 0.38 -7.54 -0.13
N LEU A 9 1.50 -7.20 -0.77
CA LEU A 9 2.28 -6.01 -0.45
C LEU A 9 1.52 -4.71 -0.75
N LEU A 10 0.82 -4.66 -1.88
CA LEU A 10 -0.04 -3.53 -2.24
C LEU A 10 -1.17 -3.37 -1.24
N SER A 11 -1.95 -4.43 -1.01
CA SER A 11 -3.05 -4.42 -0.04
C SER A 11 -2.55 -3.94 1.33
N ASN A 12 -1.44 -4.49 1.81
CA ASN A 12 -0.85 -4.09 3.10
C ASN A 12 -0.38 -2.63 3.14
N SER A 13 0.09 -2.11 2.00
CA SER A 13 0.48 -0.69 1.89
C SER A 13 -0.74 0.24 1.96
N TYR A 14 -1.86 -0.12 1.34
CA TYR A 14 -3.10 0.65 1.41
C TYR A 14 -3.77 0.54 2.79
N THR A 15 -3.84 -0.66 3.37
CA THR A 15 -4.45 -0.87 4.69
C THR A 15 -3.67 -0.21 5.82
N SER A 16 -2.36 -0.03 5.66
CA SER A 16 -1.53 0.65 6.67
C SER A 16 -1.94 2.09 6.97
N ASN A 17 -2.70 2.73 6.08
CA ASN A 17 -3.20 4.09 6.27
C ASN A 17 -4.67 4.14 6.76
N VAL A 18 -5.36 3.01 6.85
CA VAL A 18 -6.79 2.95 7.21
C VAL A 18 -7.04 3.50 8.60
N PHE A 19 -6.19 3.16 9.57
CA PHE A 19 -6.35 3.65 10.94
C PHE A 19 -6.22 5.18 11.03
N ASN A 20 -5.23 5.76 10.33
CA ASN A 20 -5.07 7.22 10.28
C ASN A 20 -6.25 7.90 9.57
N SER A 21 -6.74 7.31 8.48
CA SER A 21 -7.92 7.83 7.77
C SER A 21 -9.20 7.72 8.60
N TRP A 22 -9.37 6.63 9.34
CA TRP A 22 -10.48 6.44 10.26
C TRP A 22 -10.42 7.42 11.44
N LEU A 23 -9.26 7.61 12.03
CA LEU A 23 -9.07 8.57 13.13
C LEU A 23 -9.36 10.00 12.66
N ASN A 24 -8.89 10.39 11.47
CA ASN A 24 -9.21 11.68 10.88
C ASN A 24 -10.70 11.82 10.56
N ALA A 25 -11.34 10.75 10.04
CA ALA A 25 -12.77 10.76 9.77
C ALA A 25 -13.61 10.90 11.05
N LEU A 26 -13.18 10.30 12.17
CA LEU A 26 -13.90 10.34 13.43
C LEU A 26 -14.04 11.78 13.97
N PHE A 27 -13.05 12.64 13.74
CA PHE A 27 -13.07 14.06 14.13
C PHE A 27 -13.71 14.99 13.10
N ASN A 28 -14.18 14.47 11.96
CA ASN A 28 -14.90 15.29 10.99
C ASN A 28 -16.31 15.61 11.49
N GLU A 29 -16.76 16.82 11.18
CA GLU A 29 -18.11 17.31 11.47
C GLU A 29 -19.22 16.35 10.97
N ILE A 30 -19.00 15.73 9.82
CA ILE A 30 -19.91 14.76 9.19
C ILE A 30 -20.24 13.58 10.13
N THR A 31 -19.29 13.15 10.96
CA THR A 31 -19.49 12.00 11.85
C THR A 31 -20.47 12.34 12.97
N PHE A 32 -20.41 13.57 13.49
CA PHE A 32 -21.41 14.07 14.45
C PHE A 32 -22.79 14.21 13.82
N GLN A 33 -22.87 14.73 12.59
CA GLN A 33 -24.13 14.84 11.85
C GLN A 33 -24.78 13.46 11.61
N LEU A 34 -23.98 12.43 11.28
CA LEU A 34 -24.46 11.06 11.11
C LEU A 34 -24.99 10.43 12.40
N ILE A 35 -24.34 10.70 13.54
CA ILE A 35 -24.81 10.24 14.85
C ILE A 35 -26.19 10.82 15.17
N ILE A 36 -26.35 12.14 15.01
CA ILE A 36 -27.62 12.82 15.26
C ILE A 36 -28.71 12.31 14.32
N LEU A 37 -28.39 12.14 13.03
CA LEU A 37 -29.31 11.62 12.02
C LEU A 37 -29.77 10.20 12.35
N LEU A 38 -28.84 9.30 12.71
CA LEU A 38 -29.18 7.92 13.04
C LEU A 38 -29.98 7.82 14.34
N SER A 39 -29.66 8.65 15.33
CA SER A 39 -30.42 8.79 16.56
C SER A 39 -31.87 9.23 16.29
N ALA A 40 -32.06 10.26 15.46
CA ALA A 40 -33.40 10.74 15.08
C ALA A 40 -34.18 9.68 14.30
N PHE A 41 -33.52 8.97 13.39
CA PHE A 41 -34.13 7.88 12.62
C PHE A 41 -34.61 6.73 13.53
N LEU A 42 -33.80 6.30 14.49
CA LEU A 42 -34.19 5.27 15.47
C LEU A 42 -35.35 5.70 16.35
N PHE A 43 -35.39 6.98 16.75
CA PHE A 43 -36.48 7.53 17.55
C PHE A 43 -37.80 7.54 16.78
N ILE A 44 -37.81 8.02 15.53
CA ILE A 44 -39.03 8.18 14.73
C ILE A 44 -39.53 6.83 14.18
N CYS A 45 -38.66 6.05 13.55
CA CYS A 45 -39.07 4.82 12.85
C CYS A 45 -39.34 3.65 13.80
N PHE A 46 -38.56 3.53 14.89
CA PHE A 46 -38.64 2.40 15.81
C PHE A 46 -39.25 2.77 17.16
N GLY A 47 -39.55 4.05 17.42
CA GLY A 47 -40.16 4.50 18.68
C GLY A 47 -39.25 4.28 19.90
N VAL A 48 -37.94 4.16 19.69
CA VAL A 48 -36.98 3.80 20.74
C VAL A 48 -36.81 4.97 21.73
N PRO A 49 -36.85 4.75 23.05
CA PRO A 49 -36.65 5.81 24.04
C PRO A 49 -35.28 6.49 23.91
N LEU A 50 -35.20 7.80 24.18
CA LEU A 50 -33.98 8.61 24.06
C LEU A 50 -32.75 8.02 24.78
N MET A 51 -32.94 7.29 25.88
CA MET A 51 -31.84 6.63 26.61
C MET A 51 -31.09 5.61 25.75
N TYR A 52 -31.80 4.92 24.86
CA TYR A 52 -31.21 3.93 23.96
C TYR A 52 -30.62 4.57 22.68
N CYS A 53 -30.89 5.85 22.41
CA CYS A 53 -30.24 6.56 21.30
C CYS A 53 -28.73 6.68 21.47
N VAL A 54 -28.18 6.53 22.68
CA VAL A 54 -26.72 6.48 22.91
C VAL A 54 -26.07 5.31 22.17
N VAL A 55 -26.82 4.23 21.87
CA VAL A 55 -26.37 3.09 21.05
C VAL A 55 -26.05 3.50 19.60
N SER A 56 -26.60 4.61 19.11
CA SER A 56 -26.27 5.13 17.78
C SER A 56 -24.79 5.52 17.65
N ILE A 57 -24.15 5.96 18.75
CA ILE A 57 -22.75 6.39 18.78
C ILE A 57 -21.80 5.24 18.40
N PRO A 58 -21.76 4.10 19.12
CA PRO A 58 -20.88 2.99 18.74
C PRO A 58 -21.25 2.40 17.37
N LEU A 59 -22.54 2.42 17.00
CA LEU A 59 -23.01 1.91 15.71
C LEU A 59 -22.44 2.73 14.53
N VAL A 60 -22.47 4.07 14.61
CA VAL A 60 -21.86 4.95 13.59
C VAL A 60 -20.35 4.78 13.53
N ILE A 61 -19.68 4.67 14.68
CA ILE A 61 -18.22 4.49 14.74
C ILE A 61 -17.78 3.18 14.06
N ILE A 62 -18.46 2.07 14.35
CA ILE A 62 -18.17 0.75 13.76
C ILE A 62 -18.49 0.74 12.27
N SER A 63 -19.67 1.24 11.87
CA SER A 63 -20.05 1.29 10.45
C SER A 63 -19.10 2.15 9.63
N MET A 64 -18.64 3.29 10.16
CA MET A 64 -17.60 4.11 9.51
C MET A 64 -16.29 3.34 9.31
N TYR A 65 -15.84 2.58 10.31
CA TYR A 65 -14.64 1.76 10.17
C TYR A 65 -14.78 0.75 9.00
N VAL A 66 -15.93 0.08 8.91
CA VAL A 66 -16.23 -0.89 7.84
C VAL A 66 -16.27 -0.21 6.47
N ILE A 67 -16.94 0.94 6.35
CA ILE A 67 -17.06 1.69 5.09
C ILE A 67 -15.69 2.18 4.61
N ILE A 68 -14.86 2.72 5.52
CA ILE A 68 -13.51 3.19 5.17
C ILE A 68 -12.63 2.02 4.75
N TYR A 69 -12.65 0.92 5.50
CA TYR A 69 -11.92 -0.30 5.14
C TYR A 69 -12.34 -0.83 3.77
N GLY A 70 -13.65 -0.93 3.52
CA GLY A 70 -14.21 -1.34 2.24
C GLY A 70 -13.80 -0.40 1.10
N THR A 71 -13.88 0.92 1.30
CA THR A 71 -13.48 1.92 0.29
C THR A 71 -12.01 1.81 -0.07
N VAL A 72 -11.13 1.64 0.92
CA VAL A 72 -9.69 1.47 0.69
C VAL A 72 -9.40 0.17 -0.06
N LEU A 73 -10.09 -0.93 0.29
CA LEU A 73 -9.97 -2.21 -0.43
C LEU A 73 -10.48 -2.11 -1.88
N MET A 74 -11.64 -1.49 -2.10
CA MET A 74 -12.19 -1.29 -3.44
C MET A 74 -11.26 -0.42 -4.29
N LYS A 75 -10.71 0.66 -3.73
CA LYS A 75 -9.70 1.46 -4.42
C LYS A 75 -8.44 0.67 -4.76
N ALA A 76 -7.95 -0.16 -3.83
CA ALA A 76 -6.80 -1.02 -4.10
C ALA A 76 -7.11 -2.03 -5.23
N ALA A 77 -8.29 -2.64 -5.22
CA ALA A 77 -8.74 -3.57 -6.26
C ALA A 77 -8.89 -2.87 -7.61
N GLN A 78 -9.56 -1.71 -7.66
CA GLN A 78 -9.69 -0.91 -8.88
C GLN A 78 -8.32 -0.57 -9.45
N VAL A 79 -7.40 -0.06 -8.61
CA VAL A 79 -6.03 0.24 -9.05
C VAL A 79 -5.37 -0.99 -9.65
N MET A 80 -5.57 -2.19 -9.10
CA MET A 80 -5.00 -3.43 -9.62
C MET A 80 -5.58 -3.85 -10.98
N TYR A 81 -6.90 -3.78 -11.16
CA TYR A 81 -7.60 -4.28 -12.36
C TYR A 81 -7.58 -3.31 -13.54
N ASP A 82 -7.63 -2.00 -13.29
CA ASP A 82 -7.97 -1.00 -14.31
C ASP A 82 -6.85 -0.77 -15.33
N LYS A 83 -5.58 -0.97 -14.95
CA LYS A 83 -4.44 -0.79 -15.88
C LYS A 83 -3.41 -1.89 -15.73
N LYS A 84 -3.16 -2.62 -16.82
CA LYS A 84 -2.02 -3.54 -16.92
C LYS A 84 -0.74 -2.72 -17.11
N PRO A 85 0.22 -2.78 -16.17
CA PRO A 85 1.48 -2.08 -16.32
C PRO A 85 2.29 -2.70 -17.47
N LEU A 86 2.96 -1.85 -18.24
CA LEU A 86 3.81 -2.27 -19.36
C LEU A 86 5.09 -2.95 -18.85
N MET A 87 5.62 -2.47 -17.74
CA MET A 87 6.73 -3.08 -17.01
C MET A 87 6.57 -2.88 -15.51
N CYS A 88 6.85 -3.94 -14.75
CA CYS A 88 6.96 -3.92 -13.30
C CYS A 88 8.38 -4.31 -12.90
N LEU A 89 9.03 -3.48 -12.10
CA LEU A 89 10.23 -3.86 -11.36
C LEU A 89 9.81 -4.15 -9.92
N VAL A 90 10.48 -5.13 -9.35
CA VAL A 90 10.26 -5.61 -8.00
C VAL A 90 11.60 -5.53 -7.27
N ALA A 91 11.59 -5.00 -6.05
CA ALA A 91 12.73 -5.10 -5.14
C ALA A 91 12.50 -6.30 -4.23
N GLU A 92 13.48 -7.19 -4.21
CA GLU A 92 13.53 -8.34 -3.32
C GLU A 92 14.54 -8.08 -2.20
N ALA A 93 14.20 -8.48 -0.98
CA ALA A 93 15.13 -8.58 0.12
C ALA A 93 15.43 -10.04 0.38
N TYR A 94 16.69 -10.28 0.71
CA TYR A 94 17.22 -11.57 1.12
C TYR A 94 17.48 -11.48 2.62
N GLU A 95 16.66 -12.15 3.41
CA GLU A 95 16.81 -12.19 4.87
C GLU A 95 17.16 -13.62 5.31
N PRO A 96 18.14 -13.79 6.22
CA PRO A 96 18.43 -15.09 6.79
C PRO A 96 17.27 -15.55 7.67
N PHE A 97 16.92 -16.84 7.59
CA PHE A 97 15.73 -17.45 8.21
C PHE A 97 15.60 -17.19 9.73
N PHE A 98 16.70 -16.90 10.43
CA PHE A 98 16.76 -16.80 11.89
C PHE A 98 16.83 -15.37 12.46
N LEU A 99 16.91 -14.31 11.64
CA LEU A 99 16.87 -12.95 12.20
C LEU A 99 15.43 -12.49 12.47
N TYR A 100 14.99 -12.68 13.71
CA TYR A 100 13.77 -12.08 14.26
C TYR A 100 14.03 -10.66 14.81
N GLU A 101 15.09 -9.99 14.34
CA GLU A 101 15.43 -8.66 14.81
C GLU A 101 14.54 -7.60 14.16
N LYS A 102 14.22 -6.56 14.93
CA LYS A 102 13.32 -5.50 14.50
C LYS A 102 13.93 -4.82 13.27
N SER A 103 13.27 -4.93 12.11
CA SER A 103 13.77 -4.43 10.80
C SER A 103 14.22 -2.97 10.78
N GLU A 104 13.93 -2.19 11.83
CA GLU A 104 14.36 -0.81 12.02
C GLU A 104 15.87 -0.68 12.32
N SER A 105 16.51 -1.66 12.95
CA SER A 105 17.95 -1.63 13.29
C SER A 105 18.87 -2.28 12.25
N CYS A 106 18.31 -3.04 11.30
CA CYS A 106 19.14 -3.74 10.31
C CYS A 106 19.57 -2.82 9.17
N TRP A 107 20.89 -2.81 8.90
CA TRP A 107 21.49 -2.18 7.74
C TRP A 107 21.23 -3.05 6.50
N TYR A 108 20.76 -2.43 5.42
CA TYR A 108 20.50 -3.12 4.16
C TYR A 108 21.41 -2.54 3.09
N LYS A 109 22.24 -3.38 2.46
CA LYS A 109 22.98 -3.02 1.24
C LYS A 109 22.01 -3.18 0.07
N ILE A 110 21.74 -2.08 -0.65
CA ILE A 110 20.88 -2.12 -1.84
C ILE A 110 21.76 -2.38 -3.05
N ILE A 111 21.65 -3.59 -3.61
CA ILE A 111 22.48 -4.08 -4.70
C ILE A 111 21.62 -4.13 -5.97
N SER A 112 22.17 -3.77 -7.13
CA SER A 112 21.50 -3.98 -8.44
C SER A 112 21.86 -5.34 -9.04
N ASP A 113 21.03 -5.88 -9.92
CA ASP A 113 21.27 -7.17 -10.56
C ASP A 113 22.67 -7.28 -11.19
N ASP A 114 23.13 -6.21 -11.85
CA ASP A 114 24.49 -6.12 -12.44
C ASP A 114 25.61 -6.28 -11.40
N GLU A 115 25.37 -5.86 -10.15
CA GLU A 115 26.34 -5.94 -9.04
C GLU A 115 26.35 -7.34 -8.41
N ILE A 116 25.23 -8.08 -8.48
CA ILE A 116 25.11 -9.45 -7.94
C ILE A 116 25.99 -10.41 -8.73
N ASP A 117 25.94 -10.34 -10.05
CA ASP A 117 26.76 -11.17 -10.94
C ASP A 117 28.25 -10.84 -10.80
N SER A 118 28.59 -9.58 -10.47
CA SER A 118 29.98 -9.16 -10.30
C SER A 118 30.57 -9.49 -8.92
N GLU A 119 29.74 -9.59 -7.88
CA GLU A 119 30.19 -9.79 -6.49
C GLU A 119 30.08 -11.27 -6.02
N GLU A 120 29.64 -12.22 -6.87
CA GLU A 120 29.45 -13.65 -6.55
C GLU A 120 28.74 -13.88 -5.19
N ILE A 121 27.72 -13.07 -4.91
CA ILE A 121 27.03 -13.13 -3.62
C ILE A 121 26.24 -14.44 -3.55
N ASN A 122 26.59 -15.28 -2.59
CA ASN A 122 25.95 -16.58 -2.41
C ASN A 122 24.55 -16.38 -1.80
N ILE A 123 23.51 -16.48 -2.62
CA ILE A 123 22.10 -16.28 -2.24
C ILE A 123 21.48 -17.56 -1.64
N ASP A 124 22.20 -18.69 -1.72
CA ASP A 124 21.71 -19.98 -1.22
C ASP A 124 21.51 -19.95 0.30
N GLY A 125 20.25 -20.17 0.73
CA GLY A 125 19.84 -20.17 2.14
C GLY A 125 19.09 -18.92 2.62
N CYS A 126 19.00 -17.85 1.82
CA CYS A 126 18.21 -16.66 2.17
C CYS A 126 16.74 -16.78 1.73
N GLN A 127 15.80 -16.35 2.57
CA GLN A 127 14.40 -16.24 2.14
C GLN A 127 14.20 -15.02 1.25
N ARG A 128 13.61 -15.25 0.08
CA ARG A 128 13.26 -14.19 -0.87
C ARG A 128 11.94 -13.55 -0.46
N LYS A 129 11.98 -12.26 -0.13
CA LYS A 129 10.80 -11.48 0.21
C LYS A 129 10.71 -10.24 -0.66
N ILE A 130 9.59 -10.08 -1.36
CA ILE A 130 9.32 -8.85 -2.12
C ILE A 130 9.08 -7.71 -1.12
N ILE A 131 9.93 -6.68 -1.16
CA ILE A 131 9.90 -5.52 -0.24
C ILE A 131 9.45 -4.22 -0.92
N GLY A 132 9.48 -4.19 -2.26
CA GLY A 132 9.05 -3.01 -3.00
C GLY A 132 8.69 -3.34 -4.44
N THR A 133 7.94 -2.45 -5.06
CA THR A 133 7.56 -2.53 -6.46
C THR A 133 7.47 -1.14 -7.05
N VAL A 134 7.93 -1.02 -8.29
CA VAL A 134 7.68 0.12 -9.15
C VAL A 134 7.06 -0.35 -10.46
N ALA A 135 5.91 0.22 -10.83
CA ALA A 135 5.23 -0.02 -12.09
C ALA A 135 5.16 1.28 -12.89
N VAL A 136 5.50 1.18 -14.18
CA VAL A 136 5.54 2.32 -15.10
C VAL A 136 4.63 2.03 -16.29
N MET A 137 3.94 3.07 -16.76
CA MET A 137 3.09 3.04 -17.93
C MET A 137 3.62 4.03 -18.97
N LYS A 138 3.63 3.66 -20.25
CA LYS A 138 4.04 4.58 -21.33
C LYS A 138 3.00 5.70 -21.47
N HIS A 139 3.46 6.92 -21.76
CA HIS A 139 2.56 8.00 -22.11
C HIS A 139 1.91 7.73 -23.48
N PHE A 140 0.60 7.96 -23.63
CA PHE A 140 -0.13 7.58 -24.84
C PHE A 140 0.30 8.36 -26.10
N GLN A 141 0.70 9.62 -25.96
CA GLN A 141 1.02 10.51 -27.09
C GLN A 141 2.52 10.79 -27.28
N ARG A 142 3.38 10.43 -26.32
CA ARG A 142 4.81 10.75 -26.37
C ARG A 142 5.61 9.54 -25.95
N ASP A 143 6.46 9.06 -26.84
CA ASP A 143 7.24 7.84 -26.61
C ASP A 143 8.37 8.03 -25.60
N ASP A 144 8.84 9.26 -25.43
CA ASP A 144 9.91 9.62 -24.50
C ASP A 144 9.41 9.77 -23.06
N TRP A 145 8.09 9.72 -22.83
CA TRP A 145 7.48 10.03 -21.55
C TRP A 145 6.84 8.78 -20.95
N ALA A 146 7.01 8.61 -19.64
CA ALA A 146 6.46 7.48 -18.91
C ALA A 146 5.87 7.94 -17.58
N TRP A 147 4.68 7.44 -17.26
CA TRP A 147 3.99 7.69 -16.01
C TRP A 147 4.42 6.66 -14.97
N LEU A 148 4.88 7.14 -13.82
CA LEU A 148 5.04 6.33 -12.63
C LEU A 148 3.64 6.01 -12.09
N PHE A 149 3.19 4.76 -12.24
CA PHE A 149 1.79 4.39 -11.94
C PHE A 149 1.64 3.75 -10.56
N ARG A 150 2.62 2.94 -10.11
CA ARG A 150 2.58 2.31 -8.78
C ARG A 150 3.97 2.30 -8.18
N LEU A 151 4.14 2.92 -7.02
CA LEU A 151 5.35 2.77 -6.22
C LEU A 151 4.90 2.38 -4.81
N ALA A 152 5.17 1.13 -4.43
CA ALA A 152 4.87 0.65 -3.09
C ALA A 152 6.14 0.06 -2.48
N VAL A 153 6.44 0.48 -1.26
CA VAL A 153 7.52 -0.09 -0.45
C VAL A 153 6.91 -0.48 0.88
N GLU A 154 7.21 -1.71 1.32
CA GLU A 154 6.77 -2.21 2.61
C GLU A 154 7.21 -1.26 3.73
N LYS A 155 6.32 -0.99 4.70
CA LYS A 155 6.49 0.02 5.74
C LYS A 155 7.85 -0.08 6.47
N ARG A 156 8.32 -1.31 6.66
CA ARG A 156 9.60 -1.68 7.29
C ARG A 156 10.84 -1.15 6.55
N TYR A 157 10.77 -0.98 5.23
CA TYR A 157 11.89 -0.56 4.38
C TYR A 157 11.71 0.86 3.82
N ARG A 158 10.67 1.58 4.28
CA ARG A 158 10.49 3.00 3.94
C ARG A 158 11.61 3.83 4.56
N ARG A 159 11.99 4.92 3.88
CA ARG A 159 13.09 5.84 4.25
C ARG A 159 14.51 5.25 4.20
N LYS A 160 14.70 4.01 3.71
CA LYS A 160 16.02 3.40 3.48
C LYS A 160 16.59 3.60 2.06
N GLY A 161 15.94 4.44 1.23
CA GLY A 161 16.39 4.70 -0.15
C GLY A 161 15.97 3.65 -1.20
N VAL A 162 15.27 2.58 -0.81
CA VAL A 162 14.80 1.51 -1.73
C VAL A 162 13.98 2.07 -2.89
N GLY A 163 13.01 2.96 -2.61
CA GLY A 163 12.19 3.59 -3.64
C GLY A 163 13.01 4.42 -4.63
N LEU A 164 14.04 5.12 -4.15
CA LEU A 164 14.91 5.95 -4.99
C LEU A 164 15.77 5.10 -5.93
N LYS A 165 16.38 4.02 -5.40
CA LYS A 165 17.13 3.06 -6.23
C LYS A 165 16.22 2.42 -7.29
N LEU A 166 15.00 2.02 -6.94
CA LEU A 166 14.02 1.47 -7.90
C LEU A 166 13.72 2.43 -9.06
N ILE A 167 13.48 3.71 -8.76
CA ILE A 167 13.23 4.73 -9.79
C ILE A 167 14.47 4.94 -10.66
N ARG A 168 15.67 5.01 -10.05
CA ARG A 168 16.92 5.25 -10.76
C ARG A 168 17.33 4.09 -11.66
N SER A 169 17.15 2.85 -11.21
CA SER A 169 17.38 1.67 -12.06
C SER A 169 16.45 1.69 -13.27
N ARG A 170 15.21 2.17 -13.10
CA ARG A 170 14.26 2.25 -14.21
C ARG A 170 14.61 3.33 -15.22
N SER A 171 15.03 4.53 -14.80
CA SER A 171 15.39 5.61 -15.72
C SER A 171 16.55 5.20 -16.65
N LYS A 172 17.54 4.46 -16.12
CA LYS A 172 18.62 3.86 -16.92
C LYS A 172 18.09 2.88 -17.98
N LEU A 173 17.13 2.02 -17.61
CA LEU A 173 16.52 1.05 -18.53
C LEU A 173 15.63 1.69 -19.61
N VAL A 174 15.00 2.85 -19.32
CA VAL A 174 14.25 3.60 -20.35
C VAL A 174 15.22 4.19 -21.37
N SER A 175 16.29 4.85 -20.90
CA SER A 175 17.29 5.48 -21.78
C SER A 175 18.06 4.51 -22.67
N ARG A 176 18.22 3.24 -22.25
CA ARG A 176 18.85 2.19 -23.08
C ARG A 176 17.94 1.61 -24.16
N LYS A 177 16.61 1.76 -24.03
CA LYS A 177 15.63 1.20 -24.99
C LYS A 177 15.21 2.20 -26.07
N SER A 178 15.63 3.45 -25.94
CA SER A 178 15.36 4.56 -26.87
C SER A 178 16.54 4.88 -27.80
N VAL A 179 17.59 4.03 -27.81
CA VAL A 179 18.74 4.08 -28.72
C VAL A 179 18.69 2.87 -29.63
#